data_AF-A0A8J1XJY2-F1
#
_entry.id   AF-A0A8J1XJY2-F1
#
_cell.length_a   1.000
_cell.length_b   1.000
_cell.length_c   1.000
_cell.angle_alpha   90.00
_cell.angle_beta   90.00
_cell.angle_gamma   90.00
#
_symmetry.space_group_name_H-M   'P 1'
#
loop_
_entity.id
_entity.type
_entity.pdbx_description
1 polymer ?
#
loop_
_entity_poly.entity_id
_entity_poly.type
_entity_poly.pdbx_seq_one_letter_code
_entity_poly.pdbx_strand_id
1 'polypeptide(L)'
;MATKELFLDTLGSILKIPPADIDTTKDYFSMGGNSINAARLVVTLRKKGVKLALSDFLDAKSLDDLFAKVKVNDPLKKFSKIYDEDEKFALVDLGECPDHKEAIDFLTKSFFERDALVICCKTTYERLRKAFELMWDYTIKVNYSIGVVEKSTGKIVAANLNYDYAVYDKDFDWVAAWPEEVLPIFAAVEVLEEELKDATIRAKDGAWFYSFIFGTKDALDHRENLAVTHLVSRSTEKFAKAKNCVGLTVIDTSPVTGALDDEYGYTALGSFQLNTFDLEGRKPFAECEDFHEMKFFYKFIE
;
A
#
# COMPACT_ATOMS: atom_id res chain seq x y z
N MET A 1 -0.93 32.22 5.61
CA MET A 1 -0.30 32.00 6.93
C MET A 1 -0.84 30.74 7.60
N ALA A 2 -2.16 30.60 7.80
CA ALA A 2 -2.78 29.42 8.45
C ALA A 2 -2.36 28.05 7.86
N THR A 3 -2.15 27.94 6.54
CA THR A 3 -1.74 26.67 5.91
C THR A 3 -0.30 26.25 6.20
N LYS A 4 0.64 27.20 6.36
CA LYS A 4 2.06 26.88 6.60
C LYS A 4 2.29 26.45 8.04
N GLU A 5 1.73 27.19 8.99
CA GLU A 5 1.75 26.85 10.40
C GLU A 5 1.10 25.48 10.65
N LEU A 6 -0.09 25.26 10.08
CA LEU A 6 -0.76 23.95 10.17
C LEU A 6 0.08 22.80 9.60
N PHE A 7 0.76 23.03 8.46
CA PHE A 7 1.66 22.05 7.85
C PHE A 7 2.83 21.73 8.77
N LEU A 8 3.53 22.76 9.28
CA LEU A 8 4.71 22.59 10.14
C LEU A 8 4.34 21.95 11.49
N ASP A 9 3.22 22.35 12.09
CA ASP A 9 2.74 21.76 13.36
C ASP A 9 2.39 20.28 13.17
N THR A 10 1.72 19.95 12.08
CA THR A 10 1.34 18.55 11.78
C THR A 10 2.59 17.72 11.46
N LEU A 11 3.53 18.26 10.67
CA LEU A 11 4.80 17.62 10.35
C LEU A 11 5.64 17.38 11.61
N GLY A 12 5.80 18.40 12.46
CA GLY A 12 6.56 18.31 13.71
C GLY A 12 5.99 17.29 14.67
N SER A 13 4.66 17.24 14.82
CA SER A 13 4.00 16.21 15.62
C SER A 13 4.26 14.79 15.11
N ILE A 14 4.27 14.59 13.79
CA ILE A 14 4.45 13.26 13.18
C ILE A 14 5.92 12.82 13.23
N LEU A 15 6.86 13.71 12.90
CA LEU A 15 8.29 13.43 12.95
C LEU A 15 8.85 13.48 14.37
N LYS A 16 8.06 13.92 15.34
CA LYS A 16 8.47 14.17 16.74
C LYS A 16 9.61 15.20 16.82
N ILE A 17 9.52 16.24 16.00
CA ILE A 17 10.46 17.37 15.94
C ILE A 17 9.71 18.63 16.38
N PRO A 18 10.21 19.41 17.35
CA PRO A 18 9.61 20.69 17.72
C PRO A 18 9.53 21.63 16.49
N PRO A 19 8.43 22.39 16.29
CA PRO A 19 8.30 23.26 15.11
C PRO A 19 9.45 24.26 14.91
N ALA A 20 10.08 24.70 16.01
CA ALA A 20 11.23 25.60 15.97
C ALA A 20 12.52 24.96 15.40
N ASP A 21 12.61 23.63 15.43
CA ASP A 21 13.78 22.86 14.97
C ASP A 21 13.60 22.34 13.54
N ILE A 22 12.45 22.61 12.91
CA ILE A 22 12.17 22.21 11.53
C ILE A 22 12.88 23.18 10.58
N ASP A 23 13.95 22.69 9.95
CA ASP A 23 14.66 23.41 8.90
C ASP A 23 13.93 23.28 7.55
N THR A 24 13.21 24.33 7.16
CA THR A 24 12.39 24.29 5.94
C THR A 24 13.19 24.22 4.64
N THR A 25 14.50 24.47 4.71
CA THR A 25 15.40 24.42 3.55
C THR A 25 15.88 23.02 3.24
N LYS A 26 15.68 22.06 4.16
CA LYS A 26 16.09 20.66 4.00
C LYS A 26 15.03 19.80 3.33
N ASP A 27 15.52 18.76 2.65
CA ASP A 27 14.71 17.70 2.07
C ASP A 27 13.97 16.91 3.17
N TYR A 28 12.74 16.49 2.88
CA TYR A 28 11.87 15.75 3.79
C TYR A 28 12.53 14.48 4.36
N PHE A 29 13.13 13.66 3.51
CA PHE A 29 13.76 12.40 3.89
C PHE A 29 15.02 12.63 4.73
N SER A 30 15.76 13.71 4.44
CA SER A 30 16.95 14.09 5.22
C SER A 30 16.66 14.46 6.67
N MET A 31 15.41 14.77 7.03
CA MET A 31 14.99 15.05 8.41
C MET A 31 14.34 13.84 9.11
N GLY A 32 14.52 12.63 8.59
CA GLY A 32 13.93 11.41 9.15
C GLY A 32 12.51 11.11 8.63
N GLY A 33 12.10 11.78 7.56
CA GLY A 33 10.90 11.43 6.81
C GLY A 33 11.03 10.08 6.08
N ASN A 34 9.92 9.37 5.96
CA ASN A 34 9.74 8.12 5.22
C ASN A 34 8.32 8.06 4.60
N SER A 35 7.99 6.97 3.92
CA SER A 35 6.68 6.83 3.26
C SER A 35 5.51 6.76 4.24
N ILE A 36 5.66 6.08 5.38
CA ILE A 36 4.60 5.90 6.38
C ILE A 36 4.23 7.24 7.01
N ASN A 37 5.22 7.99 7.49
CA ASN A 37 4.95 9.29 8.08
C ASN A 37 4.55 10.35 7.03
N ALA A 38 4.96 10.21 5.76
CA ALA A 38 4.47 11.05 4.67
C ALA A 38 2.98 10.79 4.40
N ALA A 39 2.58 9.52 4.34
CA ALA A 39 1.18 9.14 4.20
C ALA A 39 0.32 9.60 5.38
N ARG A 40 0.82 9.46 6.61
CA ARG A 40 0.17 10.02 7.82
C ARG A 40 -0.01 11.52 7.69
N LEU A 41 1.00 12.25 7.21
CA LEU A 41 0.92 13.70 7.01
C LEU A 41 -0.14 14.04 5.96
N VAL A 42 -0.12 13.38 4.81
CA VAL A 42 -1.12 13.56 3.73
C VAL A 42 -2.53 13.33 4.24
N VAL A 43 -2.79 12.20 4.91
CA VAL A 43 -4.12 11.86 5.44
C VAL A 43 -4.56 12.87 6.51
N THR A 44 -3.66 13.25 7.42
CA THR A 44 -3.97 14.20 8.51
C THR A 44 -4.27 15.60 7.97
N LEU A 45 -3.50 16.09 7.00
CA LEU A 45 -3.75 17.37 6.34
C LEU A 45 -5.07 17.33 5.55
N ARG A 46 -5.37 16.22 4.88
CA ARG A 46 -6.60 16.05 4.10
C ARG A 46 -7.85 16.17 4.97
N LYS A 47 -7.84 15.58 6.18
CA LYS A 47 -8.92 15.73 7.19
C LYS A 47 -9.15 17.19 7.61
N LYS A 48 -8.16 18.06 7.43
CA LYS A 48 -8.21 19.50 7.72
C LYS A 48 -8.43 20.38 6.47
N GLY A 49 -8.82 19.78 5.33
CA GLY A 49 -9.08 20.50 4.07
C GLY A 49 -7.82 20.91 3.29
N VAL A 50 -6.65 20.44 3.72
CA VAL A 50 -5.35 20.71 3.10
C VAL A 50 -4.92 19.50 2.29
N LYS A 51 -4.66 19.67 0.99
CA LYS A 51 -4.26 18.58 0.11
C LYS A 51 -2.78 18.68 -0.25
N LEU A 52 -2.13 17.54 -0.12
CA LEU A 52 -0.76 17.26 -0.50
C LEU A 52 -0.79 15.84 -1.07
N ALA A 53 -0.10 15.60 -2.19
CA ALA A 53 0.02 14.25 -2.72
C ALA A 53 1.29 13.58 -2.22
N LEU A 54 1.30 12.27 -2.12
CA LEU A 54 2.47 11.49 -1.76
C LEU A 54 3.58 11.65 -2.82
N SER A 55 3.19 11.83 -4.08
CA SER A 55 4.09 12.19 -5.18
C SER A 55 4.86 13.50 -4.97
N ASP A 56 4.30 14.44 -4.20
CA ASP A 56 4.92 15.75 -4.00
C ASP A 56 6.23 15.64 -3.20
N PHE A 57 6.39 14.59 -2.40
CA PHE A 57 7.60 14.31 -1.62
C PHE A 57 8.76 13.84 -2.50
N LEU A 58 8.48 13.14 -3.60
CA LEU A 58 9.51 12.74 -4.58
C LEU A 58 10.04 13.97 -5.34
N ASP A 59 9.16 14.93 -5.64
CA ASP A 59 9.53 16.12 -6.42
C ASP A 59 10.19 17.24 -5.61
N ALA A 60 9.90 17.32 -4.32
CA ALA A 60 10.37 18.40 -3.47
C ALA A 60 11.85 18.19 -3.09
N LYS A 61 12.64 19.26 -3.19
CA LYS A 61 14.04 19.27 -2.74
C LYS A 61 14.20 19.88 -1.35
N SER A 62 13.13 20.51 -0.84
CA SER A 62 13.05 21.14 0.46
C SER A 62 11.61 21.10 1.00
N LEU A 63 11.40 21.33 2.30
CA LEU A 63 10.05 21.52 2.83
C LEU A 63 9.38 22.78 2.31
N ASP A 64 10.14 23.83 1.98
CA ASP A 64 9.57 25.02 1.34
C ASP A 64 9.02 24.69 -0.06
N ASP A 65 9.71 23.84 -0.84
CA ASP A 65 9.19 23.32 -2.11
C ASP A 65 7.94 22.45 -1.90
N LEU A 66 7.96 21.59 -0.88
CA LEU A 66 6.83 20.73 -0.53
C LEU A 66 5.62 21.57 -0.11
N PHE A 67 5.84 22.61 0.70
CA PHE A 67 4.81 23.55 1.10
C PHE A 67 4.22 24.31 -0.09
N ALA A 68 5.03 24.70 -1.07
CA ALA A 68 4.55 25.37 -2.28
C ALA A 68 3.59 24.49 -3.12
N LYS A 69 3.65 23.16 -2.94
CA LYS A 69 2.76 22.20 -3.61
C LYS A 69 1.42 22.02 -2.89
N VAL A 70 1.32 22.42 -1.61
CA VAL A 70 0.09 22.32 -0.82
C VAL A 70 -1.06 23.10 -1.49
N LYS A 71 -2.21 22.44 -1.64
CA LYS A 71 -3.44 23.03 -2.16
C LYS A 71 -4.54 23.03 -1.11
N VAL A 72 -5.45 24.00 -1.21
CA VAL A 72 -6.65 24.08 -0.36
C VAL A 72 -7.86 23.79 -1.25
N ASN A 73 -8.67 22.80 -0.89
CA ASN A 73 -9.91 22.43 -1.58
C ASN A 73 -9.79 22.10 -3.09
N ASP A 74 -8.61 21.72 -3.59
CA ASP A 74 -8.38 21.34 -5.00
C ASP A 74 -8.58 19.83 -5.19
N PRO A 75 -9.31 19.29 -6.18
CA PRO A 75 -9.28 17.86 -6.49
C PRO A 75 -7.84 17.32 -6.64
N LEU A 76 -7.57 16.11 -6.13
CA LEU A 76 -6.29 15.46 -6.38
C LEU A 76 -6.17 15.22 -7.88
N LYS A 77 -5.09 15.71 -8.50
CA LYS A 77 -4.83 15.47 -9.92
C LYS A 77 -4.41 14.00 -10.09
N LYS A 78 -4.81 13.40 -11.21
CA LYS A 78 -4.22 12.12 -11.65
C LYS A 78 -2.74 12.34 -11.91
N PHE A 79 -1.87 11.70 -11.14
CA PHE A 79 -0.43 11.79 -11.32
C PHE A 79 0.04 10.77 -12.36
N SER A 80 0.49 11.25 -13.51
CA SER A 80 1.12 10.41 -14.54
C SER A 80 2.62 10.68 -14.67
N LYS A 81 3.20 11.44 -13.72
CA LYS A 81 4.59 11.87 -13.77
C LYS A 81 5.51 10.68 -13.51
N ILE A 82 6.54 10.53 -14.32
CA ILE A 82 7.68 9.62 -14.12
C ILE A 82 8.71 10.36 -13.28
N TYR A 83 9.26 9.70 -12.26
CA TYR A 83 10.27 10.27 -11.36
C TYR A 83 11.67 9.83 -11.79
N ASP A 84 12.69 10.59 -11.41
CA ASP A 84 14.09 10.28 -11.75
C ASP A 84 14.49 8.89 -11.20
N GLU A 85 13.95 8.53 -10.03
CA GLU A 85 14.16 7.22 -9.41
C GLU A 85 13.61 6.06 -10.27
N ASP A 86 12.58 6.28 -11.10
CA ASP A 86 12.01 5.26 -11.99
C ASP A 86 13.04 4.78 -13.03
N GLU A 87 14.05 5.60 -13.35
CA GLU A 87 15.12 5.22 -14.28
C GLU A 87 15.97 4.07 -13.74
N LYS A 88 16.07 3.89 -12.42
CA LYS A 88 16.81 2.78 -11.81
C LYS A 88 16.09 1.44 -11.88
N PHE A 89 14.76 1.46 -11.99
CA PHE A 89 13.92 0.28 -11.79
C PHE A 89 13.17 -0.13 -13.06
N ALA A 90 12.89 -1.43 -13.19
CA ALA A 90 12.08 -2.00 -14.26
C ALA A 90 10.99 -2.90 -13.68
N LEU A 91 9.80 -2.83 -14.27
CA LEU A 91 8.71 -3.75 -13.99
C LEU A 91 8.93 -5.05 -14.76
N VAL A 92 8.65 -6.17 -14.10
CA VAL A 92 8.71 -7.52 -14.68
C VAL A 92 7.46 -8.30 -14.32
N ASP A 93 7.12 -9.29 -15.15
CA ASP A 93 6.21 -10.36 -14.73
C ASP A 93 6.91 -11.14 -13.60
N LEU A 94 6.27 -11.25 -12.44
CA LEU A 94 6.88 -11.91 -11.29
C LEU A 94 7.14 -13.40 -11.56
N GLY A 95 6.36 -14.03 -12.44
CA GLY A 95 6.58 -15.42 -12.88
C GLY A 95 7.83 -15.61 -13.73
N GLU A 96 8.35 -14.53 -14.33
CA GLU A 96 9.60 -14.54 -15.09
C GLU A 96 10.81 -14.16 -14.21
N CYS A 97 10.59 -13.84 -12.93
CA CYS A 97 11.66 -13.42 -12.03
C CYS A 97 12.51 -14.63 -11.58
N PRO A 98 13.85 -14.60 -11.80
CA PRO A 98 14.71 -15.72 -11.46
C PRO A 98 14.92 -15.91 -9.95
N ASP A 99 14.66 -14.89 -9.12
CA ASP A 99 14.96 -14.88 -7.68
C ASP A 99 13.70 -14.86 -6.79
N HIS A 100 12.88 -15.89 -6.92
CA HIS A 100 11.63 -16.02 -6.15
C HIS A 100 11.85 -16.13 -4.64
N LYS A 101 12.95 -16.74 -4.19
CA LYS A 101 13.24 -16.90 -2.76
C LYS A 101 13.51 -15.56 -2.09
N GLU A 102 14.27 -14.70 -2.76
CA GLU A 102 14.55 -13.35 -2.23
C GLU A 102 13.27 -12.53 -2.07
N ALA A 103 12.30 -12.70 -2.98
CA ALA A 103 10.98 -12.06 -2.88
C ALA A 103 10.17 -12.55 -1.67
N ILE A 104 10.09 -13.86 -1.49
CA ILE A 104 9.42 -14.45 -0.31
C ILE A 104 10.08 -13.95 0.99
N ASP A 105 11.41 -13.83 1.02
CA ASP A 105 12.16 -13.36 2.19
C ASP A 105 11.77 -11.93 2.59
N PHE A 106 11.90 -10.97 1.68
CA PHE A 106 11.61 -9.57 2.05
C PHE A 106 10.11 -9.34 2.27
N LEU A 107 9.23 -10.05 1.57
CA LEU A 107 7.79 -9.97 1.80
C LEU A 107 7.45 -10.49 3.20
N THR A 108 7.91 -11.70 3.55
CA THR A 108 7.66 -12.28 4.88
C THR A 108 8.19 -11.35 5.97
N LYS A 109 9.42 -10.86 5.82
CA LYS A 109 10.04 -9.94 6.79
C LYS A 109 9.25 -8.63 6.91
N SER A 110 8.84 -8.03 5.80
CA SER A 110 8.07 -6.79 5.80
C SER A 110 6.77 -6.94 6.59
N PHE A 111 6.02 -8.01 6.35
CA PHE A 111 4.76 -8.25 7.06
C PHE A 111 4.99 -8.62 8.53
N PHE A 112 6.00 -9.45 8.82
CA PHE A 112 6.30 -9.84 10.19
C PHE A 112 6.74 -8.65 11.08
N GLU A 113 7.56 -7.76 10.55
CA GLU A 113 8.18 -6.69 11.34
C GLU A 113 7.41 -5.35 11.28
N ARG A 114 6.57 -5.14 10.26
CA ARG A 114 6.01 -3.79 9.98
C ARG A 114 4.50 -3.77 9.71
N ASP A 115 3.86 -4.90 9.38
CA ASP A 115 2.41 -4.90 9.14
C ASP A 115 1.66 -4.89 10.48
N ALA A 116 0.85 -3.85 10.69
CA ALA A 116 0.19 -3.60 11.97
C ALA A 116 -0.77 -4.74 12.37
N LEU A 117 -1.42 -5.38 11.40
CA LEU A 117 -2.35 -6.47 11.67
C LEU A 117 -1.59 -7.75 12.03
N VAL A 118 -0.58 -8.12 11.24
CA VAL A 118 0.25 -9.31 11.49
C VAL A 118 0.94 -9.21 12.85
N ILE A 119 1.46 -8.04 13.22
CA ILE A 119 2.06 -7.78 14.54
C ILE A 119 1.03 -8.03 15.66
N CYS A 120 -0.19 -7.51 15.52
CA CYS A 120 -1.26 -7.71 16.51
C CYS A 120 -1.66 -9.18 16.66
N CYS A 121 -1.59 -9.96 15.58
CA CYS A 121 -1.91 -11.38 15.56
C CYS A 121 -0.88 -12.25 16.29
N LYS A 122 0.33 -11.75 16.58
CA LYS A 122 1.35 -12.45 17.40
C LYS A 122 1.73 -13.86 16.86
N THR A 123 1.76 -14.00 15.54
CA THR A 123 2.25 -15.22 14.86
C THR A 123 3.79 -15.34 14.92
N THR A 124 4.37 -16.40 14.35
CA THR A 124 5.84 -16.56 14.23
C THR A 124 6.31 -16.36 12.79
N TYR A 125 7.58 -15.95 12.62
CA TYR A 125 8.17 -15.74 11.31
C TYR A 125 8.13 -17.01 10.46
N GLU A 126 8.42 -18.19 11.03
CA GLU A 126 8.44 -19.47 10.31
C GLU A 126 7.06 -19.85 9.79
N ARG A 127 6.02 -19.61 10.60
CA ARG A 127 4.63 -19.90 10.22
C ARG A 127 4.16 -18.95 9.13
N LEU A 128 4.47 -17.66 9.27
CA LEU A 128 4.16 -16.66 8.27
C LEU A 128 4.89 -16.98 6.95
N ARG A 129 6.18 -17.32 7.02
CA ARG A 129 6.98 -17.69 5.85
C ARG A 129 6.34 -18.83 5.06
N LYS A 130 5.90 -19.89 5.76
CA LYS A 130 5.25 -21.03 5.12
C LYS A 130 3.98 -20.62 4.37
N ALA A 131 3.21 -19.68 4.91
CA ALA A 131 2.05 -19.12 4.21
C ALA A 131 2.46 -18.35 2.95
N PHE A 132 3.51 -17.51 3.04
CA PHE A 132 4.04 -16.81 1.87
C PHE A 132 4.56 -17.75 0.78
N GLU A 133 5.19 -18.86 1.14
CA GLU A 133 5.61 -19.90 0.18
C GLU A 133 4.41 -20.52 -0.55
N LEU A 134 3.34 -20.87 0.17
CA LEU A 134 2.12 -21.43 -0.43
C LEU A 134 1.40 -20.42 -1.35
N MET A 135 1.26 -19.17 -0.89
CA MET A 135 0.67 -18.10 -1.70
C MET A 135 1.51 -17.80 -2.93
N TRP A 136 2.84 -17.83 -2.79
CA TRP A 136 3.75 -17.61 -3.91
C TRP A 136 3.51 -18.62 -5.03
N ASP A 137 3.51 -19.93 -4.71
CA ASP A 137 3.28 -20.99 -5.71
C ASP A 137 1.97 -20.78 -6.49
N TYR A 138 0.90 -20.38 -5.79
CA TYR A 138 -0.37 -20.06 -6.41
C TYR A 138 -0.28 -18.81 -7.31
N THR A 139 0.29 -17.72 -6.81
CA THR A 139 0.34 -16.42 -7.50
C THR A 139 1.21 -16.44 -8.75
N ILE A 140 2.27 -17.26 -8.77
CA ILE A 140 3.07 -17.51 -9.96
C ILE A 140 2.29 -18.33 -10.98
N LYS A 141 1.57 -19.38 -10.53
CA LYS A 141 0.75 -20.22 -11.41
C LYS A 141 -0.33 -19.42 -12.14
N VAL A 142 -1.01 -18.51 -11.46
CA VAL A 142 -2.09 -17.70 -12.09
C VAL A 142 -1.54 -16.57 -12.97
N ASN A 143 -0.27 -16.20 -12.82
CA ASN A 143 0.41 -15.14 -13.57
C ASN A 143 -0.40 -13.83 -13.60
N TYR A 144 -0.51 -13.17 -12.44
CA TYR A 144 -1.01 -11.79 -12.31
C TYR A 144 -0.02 -10.85 -11.61
N SER A 145 1.06 -11.41 -11.04
CA SER A 145 1.89 -10.71 -10.08
C SER A 145 2.97 -9.85 -10.74
N ILE A 146 3.28 -8.73 -10.11
CA ILE A 146 4.20 -7.72 -10.62
C ILE A 146 5.49 -7.76 -9.78
N GLY A 147 6.63 -7.86 -10.45
CA GLY A 147 7.94 -7.66 -9.83
C GLY A 147 8.54 -6.32 -10.22
N VAL A 148 9.42 -5.80 -9.36
CA VAL A 148 10.30 -4.67 -9.68
C VAL A 148 11.74 -5.10 -9.50
N VAL A 149 12.57 -4.90 -10.52
CA VAL A 149 14.00 -5.18 -10.47
C VAL A 149 14.82 -3.90 -10.60
N GLU A 150 15.97 -3.87 -9.95
CA GLU A 150 16.98 -2.83 -10.20
C GLU A 150 17.69 -3.14 -11.54
N LYS A 151 17.69 -2.19 -12.48
CA LYS A 151 18.22 -2.40 -13.84
C LYS A 151 19.72 -2.71 -13.87
N SER A 152 20.49 -2.14 -12.94
CA SER A 152 21.95 -2.30 -12.88
C SER A 152 22.36 -3.70 -12.43
N THR A 153 21.57 -4.35 -11.57
CA THR A 153 21.89 -5.64 -10.96
C THR A 153 20.99 -6.78 -11.41
N GLY A 154 19.81 -6.47 -11.96
CA GLY A 154 18.76 -7.45 -12.28
C GLY A 154 18.07 -8.05 -11.06
N LYS A 155 18.40 -7.60 -9.84
CA LYS A 155 17.84 -8.15 -8.60
C LYS A 155 16.47 -7.58 -8.31
N ILE A 156 15.60 -8.43 -7.74
CA ILE A 156 14.28 -8.01 -7.29
C ILE A 156 14.39 -7.09 -6.06
N VAL A 157 13.63 -6.00 -6.10
CA VAL A 157 13.57 -4.99 -5.03
C VAL A 157 12.15 -4.74 -4.53
N ALA A 158 11.13 -5.20 -5.26
CA ALA A 158 9.75 -5.22 -4.78
C ALA A 158 8.93 -6.30 -5.48
N ALA A 159 7.88 -6.74 -4.80
CA ALA A 159 6.93 -7.70 -5.33
C ALA A 159 5.51 -7.28 -4.93
N ASN A 160 4.59 -7.41 -5.87
CA ASN A 160 3.16 -7.24 -5.68
C ASN A 160 2.46 -8.52 -6.15
N LEU A 161 1.91 -9.26 -5.20
CA LEU A 161 1.19 -10.50 -5.49
C LEU A 161 -0.25 -10.17 -5.81
N ASN A 162 -0.72 -10.73 -6.92
CA ASN A 162 -2.04 -10.45 -7.47
C ASN A 162 -2.71 -11.73 -7.97
N TYR A 163 -4.04 -11.72 -8.05
CA TYR A 163 -4.83 -12.77 -8.71
C TYR A 163 -6.18 -12.22 -9.19
N ASP A 164 -6.95 -13.06 -9.89
CA ASP A 164 -8.32 -12.71 -10.31
C ASP A 164 -9.31 -12.88 -9.15
N TYR A 165 -9.84 -11.77 -8.65
CA TYR A 165 -10.83 -11.75 -7.57
C TYR A 165 -12.08 -12.58 -7.89
N ALA A 166 -12.49 -12.67 -9.17
CA ALA A 166 -13.69 -13.39 -9.57
C ALA A 166 -13.55 -14.93 -9.43
N VAL A 167 -12.32 -15.42 -9.25
CA VAL A 167 -11.99 -16.84 -9.05
C VAL A 167 -11.52 -17.11 -7.61
N TYR A 168 -11.67 -16.12 -6.71
CA TYR A 168 -11.42 -16.29 -5.28
C TYR A 168 -12.15 -17.55 -4.77
N ASP A 169 -11.42 -18.37 -4.01
CA ASP A 169 -11.92 -19.57 -3.31
C ASP A 169 -12.22 -20.83 -4.15
N LYS A 170 -11.98 -20.85 -5.48
CA LYS A 170 -12.24 -22.06 -6.29
C LYS A 170 -11.11 -23.09 -6.29
N ASP A 171 -9.86 -22.62 -6.23
CA ASP A 171 -8.67 -23.45 -6.46
C ASP A 171 -7.61 -23.36 -5.36
N PHE A 172 -7.85 -22.58 -4.30
CA PHE A 172 -6.90 -22.37 -3.20
C PHE A 172 -7.64 -22.05 -1.90
N ASP A 173 -7.39 -22.85 -0.87
CA ASP A 173 -7.92 -22.63 0.47
C ASP A 173 -7.07 -21.57 1.19
N TRP A 174 -7.49 -20.30 1.05
CA TRP A 174 -6.79 -19.16 1.62
C TRP A 174 -6.78 -19.19 3.14
N VAL A 175 -7.83 -19.70 3.78
CA VAL A 175 -7.93 -19.77 5.24
C VAL A 175 -6.94 -20.82 5.78
N ALA A 176 -6.87 -22.00 5.14
CA ALA A 176 -5.97 -23.06 5.55
C ALA A 176 -4.49 -22.79 5.24
N ALA A 177 -4.20 -21.92 4.26
CA ALA A 177 -2.82 -21.55 3.91
C ALA A 177 -2.15 -20.68 4.99
N TRP A 178 -2.92 -20.02 5.84
CA TRP A 178 -2.41 -19.08 6.84
C TRP A 178 -2.42 -19.67 8.27
N PRO A 179 -1.54 -19.16 9.16
CA PRO A 179 -1.57 -19.53 10.57
C PRO A 179 -2.89 -19.13 11.24
N GLU A 180 -3.40 -19.95 12.17
CA GLU A 180 -4.66 -19.68 12.88
C GLU A 180 -4.65 -18.30 13.57
N GLU A 181 -3.47 -17.88 14.07
CA GLU A 181 -3.29 -16.59 14.73
C GLU A 181 -3.67 -15.39 13.85
N VAL A 182 -3.55 -15.49 12.52
CA VAL A 182 -3.87 -14.39 11.61
C VAL A 182 -5.31 -14.42 11.09
N LEU A 183 -6.10 -15.45 11.42
CA LEU A 183 -7.50 -15.56 10.99
C LEU A 183 -8.39 -14.36 11.35
N PRO A 184 -8.15 -13.59 12.44
CA PRO A 184 -8.88 -12.36 12.66
C PRO A 184 -8.78 -11.34 11.51
N ILE A 185 -7.70 -11.37 10.71
CA ILE A 185 -7.55 -10.52 9.52
C ILE A 185 -8.56 -10.91 8.45
N PHE A 186 -8.80 -12.22 8.27
CA PHE A 186 -9.80 -12.72 7.32
C PHE A 186 -11.21 -12.34 7.75
N ALA A 187 -11.55 -12.44 9.03
CA ALA A 187 -12.84 -11.96 9.54
C ALA A 187 -13.04 -10.46 9.31
N ALA A 188 -11.97 -9.66 9.44
CA ALA A 188 -12.00 -8.22 9.17
C ALA A 188 -12.22 -7.90 7.68
N VAL A 189 -11.56 -8.66 6.80
CA VAL A 189 -11.77 -8.63 5.35
C VAL A 189 -13.22 -8.99 5.03
N GLU A 190 -13.73 -10.08 5.59
CA GLU A 190 -15.11 -10.54 5.38
C GLU A 190 -16.11 -9.45 5.74
N VAL A 191 -15.96 -8.74 6.86
CA VAL A 191 -16.85 -7.62 7.21
C VAL A 191 -16.94 -6.59 6.09
N LEU A 192 -15.81 -6.17 5.50
CA LEU A 192 -15.85 -5.26 4.36
C LEU A 192 -16.49 -5.93 3.14
N GLU A 193 -16.21 -7.19 2.85
CA GLU A 193 -16.85 -7.89 1.73
C GLU A 193 -18.36 -8.06 1.91
N GLU A 194 -18.84 -8.26 3.15
CA GLU A 194 -20.25 -8.42 3.50
C GLU A 194 -21.03 -7.12 3.43
N GLU A 195 -20.47 -6.03 3.93
CA GLU A 195 -21.02 -4.68 3.75
C GLU A 195 -21.20 -4.33 2.25
N LEU A 196 -20.49 -5.06 1.39
CA LEU A 196 -20.41 -4.86 -0.05
C LEU A 196 -21.04 -6.01 -0.85
N LYS A 197 -21.82 -6.91 -0.22
CA LYS A 197 -22.49 -8.06 -0.86
C LYS A 197 -23.58 -7.70 -1.89
N ASP A 198 -23.66 -6.47 -2.39
CA ASP A 198 -24.44 -6.14 -3.59
C ASP A 198 -23.83 -5.07 -4.52
N ALA A 199 -23.87 -5.43 -5.82
CA ALA A 199 -24.07 -4.58 -7.02
C ALA A 199 -22.91 -3.98 -7.88
N THR A 200 -21.66 -3.78 -7.45
CA THR A 200 -20.70 -3.05 -8.33
C THR A 200 -19.58 -3.92 -8.93
N ILE A 201 -18.86 -4.69 -8.10
CA ILE A 201 -17.71 -5.50 -8.56
C ILE A 201 -18.18 -6.88 -9.04
N ARG A 202 -18.91 -7.62 -8.19
CA ARG A 202 -19.44 -8.96 -8.50
C ARG A 202 -20.56 -8.97 -9.54
N ALA A 203 -21.15 -7.81 -9.84
CA ALA A 203 -22.22 -7.68 -10.84
C ALA A 203 -21.71 -7.54 -12.28
N LYS A 204 -20.41 -7.25 -12.46
CA LYS A 204 -19.78 -7.14 -13.77
C LYS A 204 -19.05 -8.44 -14.10
N ASP A 205 -19.54 -9.15 -15.11
CA ASP A 205 -18.86 -10.33 -15.64
C ASP A 205 -17.45 -9.96 -16.12
N GLY A 206 -16.46 -10.76 -15.72
CA GLY A 206 -15.07 -10.61 -16.12
C GLY A 206 -14.07 -10.71 -14.98
N ALA A 207 -12.78 -10.82 -15.33
CA ALA A 207 -11.69 -10.90 -14.38
C ALA A 207 -11.47 -9.56 -13.66
N TRP A 208 -11.20 -9.59 -12.37
CA TRP A 208 -10.90 -8.42 -11.55
C TRP A 208 -9.51 -8.55 -10.96
N PHE A 209 -8.64 -7.59 -11.23
CA PHE A 209 -7.27 -7.62 -10.75
C PHE A 209 -7.23 -7.28 -9.25
N TYR A 210 -6.98 -8.28 -8.41
CA TYR A 210 -6.88 -8.09 -6.96
C TYR A 210 -5.44 -8.04 -6.50
N SER A 211 -5.04 -6.88 -5.97
CA SER A 211 -3.76 -6.70 -5.31
C SER A 211 -3.90 -6.95 -3.82
N PHE A 212 -3.20 -7.94 -3.29
CA PHE A 212 -3.42 -8.38 -1.91
C PHE A 212 -2.15 -8.40 -1.04
N ILE A 213 -0.97 -8.49 -1.66
CA ILE A 213 0.31 -8.37 -0.95
C ILE A 213 1.21 -7.44 -1.76
N PHE A 214 1.79 -6.46 -1.09
CA PHE A 214 2.84 -5.62 -1.64
C PHE A 214 3.95 -5.46 -0.61
N GLY A 215 5.19 -5.49 -1.08
CA GLY A 215 6.32 -5.16 -0.23
C GLY A 215 7.58 -4.88 -1.03
N THR A 216 8.51 -4.24 -0.34
CA THR A 216 9.78 -3.77 -0.87
C THR A 216 10.94 -4.30 -0.03
N LYS A 217 12.10 -4.37 -0.66
CA LYS A 217 13.35 -4.81 -0.03
C LYS A 217 13.94 -3.70 0.82
N ASP A 218 14.43 -4.05 2.01
CA ASP A 218 15.01 -3.10 2.98
C ASP A 218 16.26 -2.35 2.48
N ALA A 219 16.86 -2.80 1.37
CA ALA A 219 18.01 -2.13 0.78
C ALA A 219 17.66 -0.79 0.11
N LEU A 220 16.38 -0.56 -0.21
CA LEU A 220 15.93 0.72 -0.78
C LEU A 220 15.95 1.80 0.30
N ASP A 221 16.50 2.96 -0.05
CA ASP A 221 16.34 4.14 0.81
C ASP A 221 14.87 4.60 0.86
N HIS A 222 14.54 5.54 1.76
CA HIS A 222 13.15 5.97 1.94
C HIS A 222 12.51 6.59 0.68
N ARG A 223 13.31 7.26 -0.15
CA ARG A 223 12.88 7.92 -1.37
C ARG A 223 12.71 6.89 -2.49
N GLU A 224 13.66 5.98 -2.65
CA GLU A 224 13.57 4.85 -3.56
C GLU A 224 12.39 3.93 -3.23
N ASN A 225 12.17 3.63 -1.96
CA ASN A 225 11.02 2.83 -1.51
C ASN A 225 9.69 3.48 -1.93
N LEU A 226 9.57 4.79 -1.73
CA LEU A 226 8.37 5.53 -2.15
C LEU A 226 8.22 5.55 -3.67
N ALA A 227 9.30 5.78 -4.41
CA ALA A 227 9.30 5.77 -5.87
C ALA A 227 8.89 4.40 -6.43
N VAL A 228 9.45 3.30 -5.92
CA VAL A 228 9.09 1.93 -6.31
C VAL A 228 7.61 1.64 -6.00
N THR A 229 7.11 2.12 -4.86
CA THR A 229 5.68 2.00 -4.52
C THR A 229 4.81 2.74 -5.54
N HIS A 230 5.15 3.99 -5.88
CA HIS A 230 4.46 4.74 -6.93
C HIS A 230 4.53 4.05 -8.30
N LEU A 231 5.69 3.48 -8.66
CA LEU A 231 5.91 2.80 -9.93
C LEU A 231 4.96 1.60 -10.08
N VAL A 232 4.80 0.79 -9.03
CA VAL A 232 3.84 -0.32 -9.01
C VAL A 232 2.41 0.22 -9.12
N SER A 233 1.98 1.09 -8.19
CA SER A 233 0.60 1.61 -8.18
C SER A 233 0.19 2.28 -9.50
N ARG A 234 1.07 3.06 -10.13
CA ARG A 234 0.83 3.71 -11.43
C ARG A 234 0.70 2.71 -12.58
N SER A 235 1.35 1.55 -12.46
CA SER A 235 1.45 0.57 -13.54
C SER A 235 0.44 -0.57 -13.42
N THR A 236 -0.17 -0.76 -12.25
CA THR A 236 -1.18 -1.81 -11.99
C THR A 236 -2.29 -1.82 -13.04
N GLU A 237 -2.84 -0.65 -13.41
CA GLU A 237 -3.90 -0.57 -14.43
C GLU A 237 -3.43 -1.11 -15.79
N LYS A 238 -2.18 -0.84 -16.19
CA LYS A 238 -1.62 -1.36 -17.44
C LYS A 238 -1.49 -2.87 -17.42
N PHE A 239 -1.04 -3.44 -16.30
CA PHE A 239 -0.94 -4.90 -16.12
C PHE A 239 -2.32 -5.56 -16.17
N ALA A 240 -3.29 -4.99 -15.47
CA ALA A 240 -4.66 -5.49 -15.49
C ALA A 240 -5.31 -5.41 -16.89
N LYS A 241 -5.07 -4.33 -17.63
CA LYS A 241 -5.47 -4.21 -19.05
C LYS A 241 -4.88 -5.33 -19.91
N ALA A 242 -3.60 -5.65 -19.73
CA ALA A 242 -2.94 -6.75 -20.46
C ALA A 242 -3.52 -8.14 -20.12
N LYS A 243 -4.16 -8.29 -18.95
CA LYS A 243 -4.86 -9.51 -18.50
C LYS A 243 -6.37 -9.49 -18.82
N ASN A 244 -6.86 -8.50 -19.57
CA ASN A 244 -8.27 -8.30 -19.91
C ASN A 244 -9.19 -8.15 -18.68
N CYS A 245 -8.68 -7.60 -17.58
CA CYS A 245 -9.49 -7.34 -16.41
C CYS A 245 -10.49 -6.21 -16.65
N VAL A 246 -11.68 -6.32 -16.07
CA VAL A 246 -12.73 -5.31 -16.17
C VAL A 246 -12.63 -4.22 -15.09
N GLY A 247 -11.76 -4.44 -14.11
CA GLY A 247 -11.51 -3.54 -12.99
C GLY A 247 -10.33 -3.99 -12.13
N LEU A 248 -9.98 -3.12 -11.18
CA LEU A 248 -8.98 -3.28 -10.13
C LEU A 248 -9.69 -3.30 -8.78
N THR A 249 -9.19 -4.07 -7.83
CA THR A 249 -9.65 -4.09 -6.45
C THR A 249 -8.49 -4.35 -5.48
N VAL A 250 -8.59 -3.83 -4.26
CA VAL A 250 -7.63 -4.03 -3.18
C VAL A 250 -8.32 -3.79 -1.83
N ILE A 251 -8.00 -4.61 -0.85
CA ILE A 251 -8.27 -4.30 0.56
C ILE A 251 -6.96 -3.82 1.16
N ASP A 252 -6.86 -2.52 1.38
CA ASP A 252 -5.63 -1.87 1.81
C ASP A 252 -5.66 -1.60 3.31
N THR A 253 -4.56 -1.95 3.98
CA THR A 253 -4.33 -1.79 5.42
C THR A 253 -3.15 -0.85 5.71
N SER A 254 -2.43 -0.45 4.66
CA SER A 254 -1.25 0.39 4.70
C SER A 254 -1.65 1.84 4.41
N PRO A 255 -1.25 2.80 5.27
CA PRO A 255 -1.56 4.21 5.02
C PRO A 255 -0.92 4.71 3.72
N VAL A 256 0.20 4.11 3.30
CA VAL A 256 0.97 4.51 2.13
C VAL A 256 0.23 4.15 0.85
N THR A 257 -0.07 2.87 0.68
CA THR A 257 -0.72 2.34 -0.53
C THR A 257 -2.18 2.78 -0.59
N GLY A 258 -2.90 2.87 0.53
CA GLY A 258 -4.26 3.44 0.55
C GLY A 258 -4.30 4.91 0.16
N ALA A 259 -3.29 5.72 0.53
CA ALA A 259 -3.18 7.11 0.06
C ALA A 259 -2.91 7.18 -1.46
N LEU A 260 -2.15 6.22 -2.01
CA LEU A 260 -1.91 6.12 -3.44
C LEU A 260 -3.14 5.65 -4.21
N ASP A 261 -3.92 4.72 -3.67
CA ASP A 261 -5.17 4.28 -4.29
C ASP A 261 -6.14 5.46 -4.46
N ASP A 262 -6.27 6.31 -3.43
CA ASP A 262 -6.99 7.58 -3.52
C ASP A 262 -6.43 8.50 -4.64
N GLU A 263 -5.10 8.61 -4.75
CA GLU A 263 -4.45 9.45 -5.76
C GLU A 263 -4.59 8.92 -7.20
N TYR A 264 -4.60 7.60 -7.38
CA TYR A 264 -4.74 6.95 -8.68
C TYR A 264 -6.20 6.71 -9.09
N GLY A 265 -7.15 7.25 -8.33
CA GLY A 265 -8.55 7.34 -8.69
C GLY A 265 -9.34 6.08 -8.39
N TYR A 266 -8.91 5.29 -7.40
CA TYR A 266 -9.77 4.27 -6.82
C TYR A 266 -10.89 4.94 -6.02
N THR A 267 -12.02 4.25 -5.95
CA THR A 267 -13.16 4.61 -5.11
C THR A 267 -13.17 3.70 -3.89
N ALA A 268 -13.20 4.28 -2.70
CA ALA A 268 -13.40 3.53 -1.46
C ALA A 268 -14.86 3.09 -1.36
N LEU A 269 -15.08 1.79 -1.15
CA LEU A 269 -16.40 1.20 -0.94
C LEU A 269 -16.82 1.19 0.53
N GLY A 270 -15.85 0.92 1.41
CA GLY A 270 -16.06 0.85 2.85
C GLY A 270 -14.72 0.93 3.57
N SER A 271 -14.77 1.36 4.83
CA SER A 271 -13.61 1.40 5.69
C SER A 271 -13.96 1.38 7.17
N PHE A 272 -13.02 0.90 7.99
CA PHE A 272 -13.08 1.06 9.43
C PHE A 272 -11.69 1.19 10.05
N GLN A 273 -11.64 1.85 11.21
CA GLN A 273 -10.42 1.99 12.00
C GLN A 273 -10.08 0.66 12.68
N LEU A 274 -8.85 0.20 12.51
CA LEU A 274 -8.46 -1.17 12.87
C LEU A 274 -8.64 -1.48 14.36
N ASN A 275 -8.28 -0.56 15.25
CA ASN A 275 -8.41 -0.75 16.70
C ASN A 275 -9.85 -0.74 17.24
N THR A 276 -10.83 -0.43 16.38
CA THR A 276 -12.25 -0.47 16.70
C THR A 276 -12.91 -1.81 16.34
N PHE A 277 -12.21 -2.65 15.58
CA PHE A 277 -12.71 -3.96 15.14
C PHE A 277 -12.98 -4.88 16.33
N ASP A 278 -14.21 -5.39 16.39
CA ASP A 278 -14.68 -6.34 17.40
C ASP A 278 -15.03 -7.66 16.73
N LEU A 279 -14.37 -8.73 17.17
CA LEU A 279 -14.60 -10.10 16.72
C LEU A 279 -15.16 -10.89 17.91
N GLU A 280 -16.48 -10.92 18.00
CA GLU A 280 -17.23 -11.64 19.04
C GLU A 280 -16.79 -11.23 20.47
N GLY A 281 -16.66 -9.93 20.73
CA GLY A 281 -16.22 -9.37 22.01
C GLY A 281 -14.70 -9.38 22.23
N ARG A 282 -13.90 -9.84 21.25
CA ARG A 282 -12.44 -9.72 21.26
C ARG A 282 -12.00 -8.58 20.33
N LYS A 283 -10.95 -7.86 20.72
CA LYS A 283 -10.35 -6.79 19.91
C LYS A 283 -8.95 -7.17 19.44
N PRO A 284 -8.82 -7.97 18.36
CA PRO A 284 -7.53 -8.50 17.94
C PRO A 284 -6.54 -7.41 17.54
N PHE A 285 -7.02 -6.25 17.08
CA PHE A 285 -6.18 -5.14 16.60
C PHE A 285 -6.17 -3.93 17.54
N ALA A 286 -6.49 -4.12 18.83
CA ALA A 286 -6.58 -3.02 19.81
C ALA A 286 -5.28 -2.22 19.96
N GLU A 287 -4.13 -2.83 19.66
CA GLU A 287 -2.81 -2.20 19.74
C GLU A 287 -2.48 -1.31 18.52
N CYS A 288 -3.31 -1.32 17.47
CA CYS A 288 -3.15 -0.43 16.32
C CYS A 288 -3.39 1.04 16.69
N GLU A 289 -2.53 1.94 16.20
CA GLU A 289 -2.76 3.40 16.33
C GLU A 289 -4.02 3.85 15.56
N ASP A 290 -4.63 4.98 15.98
CA ASP A 290 -5.88 5.51 15.41
C ASP A 290 -5.83 5.88 13.92
N PHE A 291 -4.63 5.99 13.35
CA PHE A 291 -4.48 6.26 11.91
C PHE A 291 -4.51 4.99 11.06
N HIS A 292 -4.43 3.80 11.66
CA HIS A 292 -4.53 2.53 10.96
C HIS A 292 -5.99 2.24 10.63
N GLU A 293 -6.25 2.07 9.34
CA GLU A 293 -7.57 1.89 8.77
C GLU A 293 -7.49 0.77 7.73
N MET A 294 -8.51 -0.09 7.67
CA MET A 294 -8.69 -1.03 6.56
C MET A 294 -9.70 -0.43 5.60
N LYS A 295 -9.40 -0.44 4.30
CA LYS A 295 -10.24 0.13 3.25
C LYS A 295 -10.39 -0.84 2.10
N PHE A 296 -11.62 -1.01 1.63
CA PHE A 296 -11.86 -1.68 0.36
C PHE A 296 -11.89 -0.62 -0.75
N PHE A 297 -10.98 -0.74 -1.72
CA PHE A 297 -10.93 0.10 -2.91
C PHE A 297 -11.27 -0.66 -4.18
N TYR A 298 -11.86 0.04 -5.16
CA TYR A 298 -12.03 -0.47 -6.51
C TYR A 298 -11.87 0.62 -7.56
N LYS A 299 -11.59 0.20 -8.79
CA LYS A 299 -11.53 1.08 -9.96
C LYS A 299 -11.92 0.32 -11.21
N PHE A 300 -12.87 0.84 -11.97
CA PHE A 300 -13.17 0.27 -13.28
C PHE A 300 -12.05 0.58 -14.27
N ILE A 301 -11.79 -0.39 -15.15
CA ILE A 301 -10.90 -0.21 -16.29
C ILE A 301 -11.75 0.25 -17.48
N GLU A 302 -11.41 1.42 -18.01
CA GLU A 302 -11.92 1.95 -19.29
C GLU A 302 -11.14 1.39 -20.48
#